data_AF-A0A392QN55-F1
#
_entry.id   AF-A0A392QN55-F1
#
_cell.length_a   1.000
_cell.length_b   1.000
_cell.length_c   1.000
_cell.angle_alpha   90.00
_cell.angle_beta   90.00
_cell.angle_gamma   90.00
#
_symmetry.space_group_name_H-M   'P 1'
#
loop_
_entity.id
_entity.type
_entity.pdbx_description
1 polymer ?
#
loop_
_entity_poly.entity_id
_entity_poly.type
_entity_poly.pdbx_seq_one_letter_code
_entity_poly.pdbx_strand_id
1 'polypeptide(L)'
;LDIPAQSQCLLHMAMCSALCNESTLQYNPDKGKYEKIGESTEVALRVLVEKVGLPGFNSMPSALNMLSKHERASYCNHYWEEQFRKLI
;
A
#
# COMPACT_ATOMS: atom_id res chain seq x y z
N LEU A 1 -1.28 19.39 -6.15
CA LEU A 1 -0.35 18.34 -5.70
C LEU A 1 -0.54 17.19 -6.66
N ASP A 2 0.27 17.11 -7.70
CA ASP A 2 0.06 16.13 -8.78
C ASP A 2 0.43 14.70 -8.34
N ILE A 3 1.05 14.56 -7.16
CA ILE A 3 1.49 13.30 -6.58
C ILE A 3 1.19 13.30 -5.07
N PRO A 4 0.25 12.48 -4.56
CA PRO A 4 -0.10 12.46 -3.14
C PRO A 4 1.09 12.21 -2.22
N ALA A 5 2.00 11.30 -2.59
CA ALA A 5 3.22 10.98 -1.83
C ALA A 5 4.21 12.14 -1.69
N GLN A 6 4.08 13.24 -2.43
CA GLN A 6 4.90 14.45 -2.23
C GLN A 6 4.43 15.31 -1.06
N SER A 7 3.17 15.14 -0.63
CA SER A 7 2.68 15.79 0.59
C SER A 7 3.18 15.04 1.81
N GLN A 8 4.03 15.69 2.62
CA GLN A 8 4.57 15.10 3.86
C GLN A 8 3.47 14.60 4.79
N CYS A 9 2.35 15.33 4.88
CA CYS A 9 1.21 14.93 5.70
C CYS A 9 0.58 13.62 5.20
N LEU A 10 0.29 13.52 3.89
CA LEU A 10 -0.29 12.29 3.32
C LEU A 10 0.68 11.12 3.39
N LEU A 11 1.98 11.38 3.14
CA LEU A 11 3.04 10.38 3.20
C LEU A 11 3.15 9.77 4.59
N HIS A 12 3.26 10.60 5.64
CA HIS A 12 3.33 10.11 7.01
C HIS A 12 2.06 9.37 7.45
N MET A 13 0.87 9.82 7.02
CA MET A 13 -0.37 9.08 7.27
C MET A 13 -0.36 7.70 6.62
N ALA A 14 0.12 7.59 5.38
CA ALA A 14 0.26 6.30 4.69
C ALA A 14 1.29 5.39 5.38
N MET A 15 2.43 5.93 5.78
CA MET A 15 3.44 5.20 6.55
C MET A 15 2.88 4.62 7.84
N CYS A 16 2.23 5.44 8.67
CA CYS A 16 1.60 4.98 9.92
C CYS A 16 0.50 3.93 9.66
N SER A 17 -0.30 4.14 8.61
CA SER A 17 -1.36 3.21 8.20
C SER A 17 -0.83 1.83 7.76
N ALA A 18 0.38 1.76 7.21
CA ALA A 18 1.03 0.50 6.87
C ALA A 18 1.62 -0.19 8.11
N LEU A 19 2.32 0.56 8.96
CA LEU A 19 3.08 0.00 10.08
C LEU A 19 2.22 -0.43 11.28
N CYS A 20 1.14 0.29 11.54
CA CYS A 20 0.29 0.10 12.73
C CYS A 20 -1.01 -0.63 12.37
N ASN A 21 -0.92 -1.69 11.55
CA ASN A 21 -2.08 -2.34 10.97
C ASN A 21 -1.82 -3.83 10.76
N GLU A 22 -2.68 -4.71 11.29
CA GLU A 22 -2.52 -6.17 11.15
C GLU A 22 -3.40 -6.74 10.03
N SER A 23 -4.30 -5.94 9.48
CA SER A 23 -5.14 -6.35 8.35
C SER A 23 -4.37 -6.31 7.02
N THR A 24 -4.85 -7.05 6.03
CA THR A 24 -4.20 -7.15 4.71
C THR A 24 -5.22 -7.05 3.57
N LEU A 25 -4.79 -6.49 2.44
CA LEU A 25 -5.50 -6.54 1.17
C LEU A 25 -4.83 -7.59 0.27
N GLN A 26 -5.58 -8.58 -0.19
CA GLN A 26 -5.05 -9.62 -1.08
C GLN A 26 -5.83 -9.63 -2.40
N TYR A 27 -5.15 -9.90 -3.51
CA TYR A 27 -5.84 -10.18 -4.78
C TYR A 27 -6.09 -11.67 -4.93
N ASN A 28 -7.35 -12.06 -5.11
CA ASN A 28 -7.76 -13.42 -5.42
C ASN A 28 -7.84 -13.60 -6.95
N PRO A 29 -6.90 -14.36 -7.58
CA PRO A 29 -6.87 -14.52 -9.02
C PRO A 29 -8.05 -15.32 -9.56
N ASP A 30 -8.51 -16.35 -8.83
CA ASP A 30 -9.61 -17.22 -9.25
C ASP A 30 -10.93 -16.45 -9.35
N LYS A 31 -11.15 -15.51 -8.42
CA LYS A 31 -12.35 -14.67 -8.39
C LYS A 31 -12.16 -13.33 -9.10
N GLY A 32 -10.95 -13.03 -9.57
CA GLY A 32 -10.62 -11.78 -10.24
C GLY A 32 -10.82 -10.51 -9.41
N LYS A 33 -10.77 -10.60 -8.07
CA LYS A 33 -11.14 -9.50 -7.16
C LYS A 33 -10.17 -9.34 -5.99
N TYR A 34 -10.13 -8.14 -5.42
CA TYR A 34 -9.44 -7.89 -4.16
C TYR A 34 -10.33 -8.33 -2.99
N GLU A 35 -9.74 -9.03 -2.02
CA GLU A 35 -10.37 -9.54 -0.83
C GLU A 35 -9.71 -8.92 0.42
N LYS A 36 -10.54 -8.62 1.41
CA LYS A 36 -10.09 -8.10 2.71
C LYS A 36 -9.76 -9.26 3.65
N ILE A 37 -8.68 -9.13 4.41
CA ILE A 37 -8.36 -9.99 5.54
C ILE A 37 -8.22 -9.11 6.77
N GLY A 38 -9.08 -9.31 7.77
CA GLY A 38 -9.17 -8.46 8.97
C GLY A 38 -10.29 -7.41 8.93
N GLU A 39 -10.12 -6.37 9.74
CA GLU A 39 -11.12 -5.33 9.97
C GLU A 39 -11.28 -4.41 8.76
N SER A 40 -12.53 -4.05 8.44
CA SER A 40 -12.83 -3.30 7.21
C SER A 40 -12.22 -1.90 7.21
N THR A 41 -12.17 -1.26 8.39
CA THR A 41 -11.54 0.05 8.58
C THR A 41 -10.03 -0.01 8.37
N GLU A 42 -9.38 -1.05 8.90
CA GLU A 42 -7.95 -1.27 8.72
C GLU A 42 -7.58 -1.60 7.27
N VAL A 43 -8.36 -2.44 6.57
CA VAL A 43 -8.12 -2.70 5.14
C VAL A 43 -8.33 -1.45 4.29
N ALA A 44 -9.26 -0.56 4.65
CA ALA A 44 -9.39 0.72 3.96
C ALA A 44 -8.12 1.58 4.09
N LEU A 45 -7.45 1.54 5.25
CA LEU A 45 -6.15 2.17 5.44
C LEU A 45 -5.06 1.48 4.60
N ARG A 46 -5.07 0.16 4.46
CA ARG A 46 -4.15 -0.56 3.53
C ARG A 46 -4.32 -0.08 2.09
N VAL A 47 -5.58 0.10 1.63
CA VAL A 47 -5.89 0.65 0.31
C VAL A 47 -5.41 2.11 0.19
N LEU A 48 -5.56 2.92 1.24
CA LEU A 48 -5.06 4.30 1.26
C LEU A 48 -3.56 4.35 0.97
N VAL A 49 -2.75 3.47 1.58
CA VAL A 49 -1.30 3.40 1.34
C VAL A 49 -0.99 3.16 -0.13
N GLU A 50 -1.65 2.19 -0.77
CA GLU A 50 -1.46 1.90 -2.20
C GLU A 50 -1.90 3.03 -3.12
N LYS A 51 -2.87 3.86 -2.70
CA LYS A 51 -3.36 5.01 -3.47
C LYS A 51 -2.52 6.26 -3.27
N VAL A 52 -1.93 6.46 -2.09
CA VAL A 52 -0.98 7.56 -1.83
C VAL A 52 0.32 7.31 -2.60
N GLY A 53 0.77 6.05 -2.62
CA GLY A 53 1.99 5.64 -3.31
C GLY A 53 3.26 5.98 -2.53
N LEU A 54 4.41 5.82 -3.20
CA LEU A 54 5.73 6.05 -2.62
C LEU A 54 6.40 7.30 -3.21
N PRO A 55 7.23 8.02 -2.42
CA PRO A 55 7.98 9.16 -2.93
C PRO A 55 9.00 8.69 -3.98
N GLY A 56 9.14 9.44 -5.07
CA GLY A 56 10.08 9.12 -6.15
C GLY A 56 9.64 8.00 -7.11
N PHE A 57 8.62 7.21 -6.79
CA PHE A 57 8.16 6.09 -7.64
C PHE A 57 7.41 6.51 -8.91
N ASN A 58 6.87 7.73 -8.95
CA ASN A 58 6.29 8.30 -10.17
C ASN A 58 7.32 8.62 -11.25
N SER A 59 8.63 8.51 -10.96
CA SER A 59 9.70 8.58 -11.96
C SER A 59 9.73 7.34 -12.85
N MET A 60 9.05 6.26 -12.46
CA MET A 60 8.89 5.03 -13.24
C MET A 60 7.45 4.49 -13.22
N PRO A 61 6.48 5.18 -13.84
CA PRO A 61 5.08 4.72 -13.90
C PRO A 61 4.92 3.36 -14.59
N SER A 62 5.82 3.04 -15.52
CA SER A 62 5.85 1.75 -16.22
C SER A 62 6.18 0.58 -15.30
N ALA A 63 7.01 0.78 -14.27
CA ALA A 63 7.36 -0.29 -13.31
C ALA A 63 6.11 -0.82 -12.59
N LEU A 64 5.19 0.06 -12.19
CA LEU A 64 3.94 -0.35 -11.54
C LEU A 64 3.00 -1.13 -12.46
N ASN A 65 3.07 -0.89 -13.77
CA ASN A 65 2.30 -1.64 -14.76
C ASN A 65 2.91 -3.01 -15.10
N MET A 66 4.18 -3.24 -14.73
CA MET A 66 4.82 -4.55 -14.86
C MET A 66 4.47 -5.48 -13.70
N LEU A 67 3.99 -4.94 -12.57
CA LEU A 67 3.54 -5.72 -11.44
C LEU A 67 2.18 -6.37 -11.71
N SER A 68 2.05 -7.63 -11.33
CA SER A 68 0.78 -8.35 -11.30
C SER A 68 -0.22 -7.68 -10.35
N LYS A 69 -1.52 -7.94 -10.54
CA LYS A 69 -2.56 -7.46 -9.62
C LYS A 69 -2.34 -7.90 -8.17
N HIS A 70 -1.70 -9.07 -7.99
CA HIS A 70 -1.31 -9.59 -6.68
C HIS A 70 -0.20 -8.76 -6.05
N GLU A 71 0.91 -8.53 -6.76
CA GLU A 71 2.00 -7.70 -6.25
C GLU A 71 1.53 -6.27 -5.96
N ARG A 72 0.71 -5.70 -6.84
CA ARG A 72 0.13 -4.35 -6.66
C ARG A 72 -0.83 -4.24 -5.48
N ALA A 73 -1.34 -5.34 -4.93
CA ALA A 73 -2.31 -5.29 -3.83
C ALA A 73 -1.67 -4.80 -2.52
N SER A 74 -0.36 -5.03 -2.35
CA SER A 74 0.35 -4.75 -1.10
C SER A 74 1.75 -4.17 -1.30
N TYR A 75 2.08 -3.71 -2.51
CA TYR A 75 3.43 -3.22 -2.85
C TYR A 75 3.90 -2.07 -1.94
N CYS A 76 3.09 -1.02 -1.83
CA CYS A 76 3.46 0.15 -1.03
C CYS A 76 3.41 -0.17 0.47
N ASN A 77 2.48 -1.03 0.90
CA ASN A 77 2.41 -1.50 2.27
C ASN A 77 3.69 -2.26 2.67
N HIS A 78 4.09 -3.25 1.87
CA HIS A 78 5.31 -4.03 2.12
C HIS A 78 6.55 -3.16 2.12
N TYR A 79 6.66 -2.19 1.20
CA TYR A 79 7.79 -1.26 1.19
C TYR A 79 8.00 -0.61 2.56
N TRP A 80 6.93 -0.09 3.18
CA TRP A 80 7.02 0.54 4.50
C TRP A 80 7.32 -0.45 5.61
N GLU A 81 6.68 -1.62 5.59
CA GLU A 81 6.94 -2.69 6.56
C GLU A 81 8.40 -3.17 6.51
N GLU A 82 9.02 -3.20 5.32
CA GLU A 82 10.42 -3.57 5.15
C GLU A 82 11.39 -2.48 5.63
N GLN A 83 10.97 -1.19 5.66
CA GLN A 83 11.82 -0.10 6.16
C GLN A 83 12.00 -0.15 7.68
N PHE A 84 11.09 -0.80 8.42
CA PHE A 84 11.06 -0.75 9.88
C PHE A 84 10.90 -2.15 10.47
N ARG A 85 11.72 -2.46 11.48
CA ARG A 85 11.58 -3.71 12.22
C ARG A 85 10.35 -3.64 13.13
N LYS A 86 9.39 -4.54 12.92
CA LYS A 86 8.26 -4.73 13.84
C LYS A 86 8.76 -5.09 15.24
N LEU A 87 8.28 -4.36 16.24
CA LEU A 87 8.62 -4.57 17.65
C LEU A 87 7.48 -5.36 18.31
N ILE A 88 7.56 -6.69 18.18
CA ILE A 88 6.77 -7.73 18.88
C ILE A 88 5.26 -7.50 18.90
#